data_AF-A0A520H4H4-F1
#
_entry.id   AF-A0A520H4H4-F1
#
_cell.length_a   1.000
_cell.length_b   1.000
_cell.length_c   1.000
_cell.angle_alpha   90.00
_cell.angle_beta   90.00
_cell.angle_gamma   90.00
#
_symmetry.space_group_name_H-M   'P 1'
#
loop_
_entity.id
_entity.type
_entity.pdbx_description
1 polymer ?
#
loop_
_entity_poly.entity_id
_entity_poly.type
_entity_poly.pdbx_seq_one_letter_code
_entity_poly.pdbx_strand_id
1 'polypeptide(L)'
;MTDRPRATGRTTRAFTTLATAVGIAVAALSAATAAQAADELTLYTTREPGLIQPLLAAFTATTKVQVNTVFVKDGLLERVKAEGARSPADVLMTVDVGNLLDLVEGGVTQPVTSAALESAVPANLRGADGQWFALSMRARVLYADKALKLGAFRYEDL
;
A
#
# COMPACT_ATOMS: atom_id res chain seq x y z
N MET A 1 -58.47 -65.61 12.96
CA MET A 1 -58.18 -65.73 11.52
C MET A 1 -59.31 -65.06 10.76
N THR A 2 -59.13 -63.80 10.36
CA THR A 2 -59.49 -63.25 9.04
C THR A 2 -59.26 -61.74 9.04
N ASP A 3 -58.69 -61.31 7.93
CA ASP A 3 -57.99 -60.08 7.65
C ASP A 3 -58.95 -58.99 7.11
N ARG A 4 -58.44 -57.76 7.06
CA ARG A 4 -58.97 -56.42 6.70
C ARG A 4 -60.08 -56.26 5.66
N PRO A 5 -60.64 -55.02 5.59
CA PRO A 5 -60.51 -54.24 4.35
C PRO A 5 -60.00 -52.79 4.52
N ARG A 6 -59.66 -52.19 3.37
CA ARG A 6 -58.83 -51.00 3.10
C ARG A 6 -59.61 -49.67 2.91
N ALA A 7 -58.82 -48.58 2.88
CA ALA A 7 -58.98 -47.25 2.24
C ALA A 7 -59.84 -46.21 3.01
N THR A 8 -59.50 -44.92 3.10
CA THR A 8 -59.19 -43.94 2.03
C THR A 8 -58.60 -42.67 2.71
N GLY A 9 -57.42 -42.16 2.36
CA GLY A 9 -57.23 -41.03 1.43
C GLY A 9 -57.55 -39.65 2.03
N ARG A 10 -56.52 -38.85 2.37
CA ARG A 10 -56.59 -37.38 2.27
C ARG A 10 -55.21 -36.75 2.13
N THR A 11 -54.98 -36.27 0.92
CA THR A 11 -53.88 -35.46 0.41
C THR A 11 -53.79 -34.10 1.11
N THR A 12 -52.63 -33.79 1.70
CA THR A 12 -52.20 -32.44 2.07
C THR A 12 -50.67 -32.53 2.17
N ARG A 13 -49.81 -31.74 1.54
CA ARG A 13 -49.87 -30.32 1.15
C ARG A 13 -48.92 -30.12 -0.04
N ALA A 14 -49.44 -29.62 -1.16
CA ALA A 14 -48.65 -29.02 -2.22
C ALA A 14 -48.57 -27.52 -1.95
N PHE A 15 -47.67 -27.04 -1.07
CA PHE A 15 -47.48 -25.59 -0.86
C PHE A 15 -46.07 -25.19 -0.38
N THR A 16 -45.11 -26.11 -0.34
CA THR A 16 -43.75 -25.81 0.18
C THR A 16 -42.69 -25.53 -0.89
N THR A 17 -43.00 -25.66 -2.18
CA THR A 17 -42.00 -25.53 -3.27
C THR A 17 -41.89 -24.15 -3.90
N LEU A 18 -42.80 -23.21 -3.62
CA LEU A 18 -42.75 -21.87 -4.24
C LEU A 18 -41.99 -20.82 -3.40
N ALA A 19 -41.83 -21.05 -2.10
CA ALA A 19 -41.14 -20.12 -1.19
C ALA A 19 -39.60 -20.22 -1.29
N THR A 20 -39.07 -21.35 -1.77
CA THR A 20 -37.62 -21.59 -1.91
C THR A 20 -37.02 -21.00 -3.19
N ALA A 21 -37.81 -20.83 -4.25
CA ALA A 21 -37.31 -20.27 -5.53
C ALA A 21 -37.07 -18.75 -5.46
N VAL A 22 -37.87 -18.01 -4.69
CA VAL A 22 -37.72 -16.55 -4.53
C VAL A 22 -36.54 -16.18 -3.63
N GLY A 23 -36.27 -16.98 -2.59
CA GLY A 23 -35.14 -16.76 -1.68
C GLY A 23 -33.76 -16.91 -2.35
N ILE A 24 -33.65 -17.83 -3.32
CA ILE A 24 -32.40 -18.06 -4.06
C ILE A 24 -32.12 -16.92 -5.05
N ALA A 25 -33.15 -16.34 -5.67
CA ALA A 25 -32.99 -15.23 -6.62
C ALA A 25 -32.53 -13.93 -5.94
N VAL A 26 -33.00 -13.65 -4.71
CA VAL A 26 -32.57 -12.46 -3.94
C VAL A 26 -31.15 -12.62 -3.40
N ALA A 27 -30.75 -13.83 -2.97
CA ALA A 27 -29.38 -14.09 -2.53
C ALA A 27 -28.34 -13.99 -3.67
N ALA A 28 -28.71 -14.39 -4.90
CA ALA A 28 -27.85 -14.28 -6.07
C ALA A 28 -27.66 -12.82 -6.54
N LEU A 29 -28.64 -11.95 -6.32
CA LEU A 29 -28.55 -10.53 -6.70
C LEU A 29 -27.71 -9.71 -5.69
N SER A 30 -27.72 -10.09 -4.41
CA SER A 30 -26.88 -9.46 -3.36
C SER A 30 -25.39 -9.81 -3.47
N ALA A 31 -25.05 -10.91 -4.15
CA ALA A 31 -23.65 -11.30 -4.41
C ALA A 31 -23.02 -10.54 -5.60
N ALA A 32 -23.83 -9.86 -6.42
CA ALA A 32 -23.36 -9.14 -7.60
C ALA A 32 -22.89 -7.70 -7.31
N THR A 33 -23.04 -7.21 -6.07
CA THR A 33 -22.61 -5.87 -5.64
C THR A 33 -21.56 -5.90 -4.55
N ALA A 34 -20.64 -6.88 -4.59
CA ALA A 34 -19.32 -6.63 -4.03
C ALA A 34 -18.67 -5.57 -4.93
N ALA A 35 -18.98 -4.30 -4.67
CA ALA A 35 -18.20 -3.20 -5.20
C ALA A 35 -16.74 -3.53 -4.87
N GLN A 36 -15.90 -3.75 -5.89
CA GLN A 36 -14.46 -3.71 -5.70
C GLN A 36 -14.15 -2.35 -5.08
N ALA A 37 -14.01 -2.29 -3.76
CA ALA A 37 -13.39 -1.15 -3.12
C ALA A 37 -12.02 -1.03 -3.77
N ALA A 38 -11.74 0.11 -4.39
CA ALA A 38 -10.40 0.37 -4.88
C ALA A 38 -9.50 0.36 -3.64
N ASP A 39 -8.47 -0.48 -3.66
CA ASP A 39 -7.47 -0.46 -2.60
C ASP A 39 -6.89 0.96 -2.53
N GLU A 40 -6.80 1.51 -1.33
CA GLU A 40 -6.21 2.83 -1.08
C GLU A 40 -4.90 2.66 -0.30
N LEU A 41 -3.95 3.53 -0.56
CA LEU A 41 -2.65 3.60 0.08
C LEU A 41 -2.39 5.03 0.53
N THR A 42 -1.97 5.24 1.77
CA THR A 42 -1.59 6.55 2.28
C THR A 42 -0.06 6.70 2.29
N LEU A 43 0.43 7.63 1.46
CA LEU A 43 1.84 7.99 1.38
C LEU A 43 2.12 9.26 2.19
N TYR A 44 2.94 9.16 3.22
CA TYR A 44 3.48 10.33 3.90
C TYR A 44 4.85 10.66 3.32
N THR A 45 5.06 11.92 2.92
CA THR A 45 6.32 12.28 2.26
C THR A 45 6.78 13.70 2.51
N THR A 46 8.10 13.86 2.56
CA THR A 46 8.78 15.17 2.61
C THR A 46 9.23 15.67 1.23
N ARG A 47 8.95 14.90 0.16
CA ARG A 47 9.29 15.31 -1.21
C ARG A 47 8.31 16.35 -1.72
N GLU A 48 8.80 17.24 -2.58
CA GLU A 48 7.96 18.22 -3.25
C GLU A 48 6.94 17.53 -4.18
N PRO A 49 5.66 17.97 -4.17
CA PRO A 49 4.60 17.34 -4.96
C PRO A 49 4.92 17.17 -6.44
N GLY A 50 5.53 18.19 -7.07
CA GLY A 50 5.86 18.18 -8.49
C GLY A 50 6.86 17.09 -8.89
N LEU A 51 7.62 16.54 -7.94
CA LEU A 51 8.60 15.49 -8.21
C LEU A 51 8.01 14.08 -8.13
N ILE A 52 6.86 13.90 -7.46
CA ILE A 52 6.29 12.56 -7.21
C ILE A 52 4.91 12.36 -7.81
N GLN A 53 4.10 13.41 -8.00
CA GLN A 53 2.73 13.27 -8.51
C GLN A 53 2.65 12.53 -9.86
N PRO A 54 3.52 12.79 -10.86
CA PRO A 54 3.48 12.04 -12.11
C PRO A 54 3.74 10.54 -11.91
N LEU A 55 4.63 10.17 -10.99
CA LEU A 55 4.92 8.78 -10.65
C LEU A 55 3.72 8.10 -9.99
N LEU A 56 3.08 8.78 -9.02
CA LEU A 56 1.91 8.24 -8.33
C LEU A 56 0.71 8.08 -9.27
N ALA A 57 0.51 9.04 -10.18
CA ALA A 57 -0.53 8.95 -11.21
C ALA A 57 -0.32 7.73 -12.13
N ALA A 58 0.93 7.48 -12.55
CA ALA A 58 1.26 6.31 -13.36
C ALA A 58 1.07 4.98 -12.59
N PHE A 59 1.43 4.96 -11.30
CA PHE A 59 1.18 3.84 -10.41
C PHE A 59 -0.32 3.54 -10.32
N THR A 60 -1.15 4.51 -9.94
CA THR A 60 -2.60 4.35 -9.84
C THR A 60 -3.25 3.96 -11.17
N ALA A 61 -2.78 4.52 -12.30
CA ALA A 61 -3.31 4.15 -13.61
C ALA A 61 -3.09 2.65 -13.92
N THR A 62 -1.96 2.09 -13.48
CA THR A 62 -1.56 0.70 -13.73
C THR A 62 -2.18 -0.27 -12.74
N THR A 63 -2.13 0.05 -11.44
CA THR A 63 -2.53 -0.86 -10.35
C THR A 63 -3.99 -0.70 -9.94
N LYS A 64 -4.62 0.43 -10.29
CA LYS A 64 -5.94 0.88 -9.80
C LYS A 64 -5.99 1.17 -8.30
N VAL A 65 -4.83 1.17 -7.61
CA VAL A 65 -4.71 1.55 -6.21
C VAL A 65 -4.66 3.07 -6.10
N GLN A 66 -5.54 3.66 -5.29
CA GLN A 66 -5.54 5.10 -5.06
C GLN A 66 -4.45 5.47 -4.05
N VAL A 67 -3.73 6.58 -4.29
CA VAL A 67 -2.67 7.04 -3.38
C VAL A 67 -3.06 8.36 -2.72
N ASN A 68 -3.42 8.29 -1.45
CA ASN A 68 -3.67 9.44 -0.58
C ASN A 68 -2.33 10.01 -0.13
N THR A 69 -1.93 11.18 -0.65
CA THR A 69 -0.61 11.75 -0.34
C THR A 69 -0.70 12.83 0.71
N VAL A 70 0.11 12.69 1.78
CA VAL A 70 0.26 13.67 2.84
C VAL A 70 1.66 14.26 2.77
N PHE A 71 1.73 15.53 2.36
CA PHE A 71 2.98 16.28 2.30
C PHE A 71 3.31 16.87 3.67
N VAL A 72 4.51 16.60 4.14
CA VAL A 72 5.04 17.08 5.42
C VAL A 72 6.34 17.82 5.11
N LYS A 73 6.46 19.09 5.53
CA LYS A 73 7.69 19.85 5.29
C LYS A 73 8.86 19.26 6.10
N ASP A 74 8.65 19.16 7.41
CA ASP A 74 9.61 18.67 8.40
C ASP A 74 8.82 17.91 9.49
N GLY A 75 9.50 17.10 10.31
CA GLY A 75 8.87 16.45 11.46
C GLY A 75 8.02 15.21 11.13
N LEU A 76 8.40 14.46 10.09
CA LEU A 76 7.67 13.27 9.65
C LEU A 76 7.61 12.20 10.75
N LEU A 77 8.74 11.96 11.44
CA LEU A 77 8.83 10.98 12.52
C LEU A 77 7.87 11.32 13.68
N GLU A 78 7.89 12.58 14.10
CA GLU A 78 7.12 13.13 15.20
C GLU A 78 5.64 13.01 14.92
N ARG A 79 5.22 13.32 13.68
CA ARG A 79 3.85 13.15 13.26
C ARG A 79 3.41 11.69 13.34
N VAL A 80 4.16 10.75 12.75
CA VAL A 80 3.78 9.33 12.76
C VAL A 80 3.75 8.79 14.20
N LYS A 81 4.72 9.17 15.03
CA LYS A 81 4.70 8.82 16.47
C LYS A 81 3.50 9.38 17.21
N ALA A 82 3.12 10.63 16.95
CA ALA A 82 1.97 11.26 17.58
C ALA A 82 0.64 10.61 17.17
N GLU A 83 0.53 10.16 15.92
CA GLU A 83 -0.62 9.40 15.44
C GLU A 83 -0.65 7.96 16.01
N GLY A 84 0.53 7.38 16.28
CA GLY A 84 0.70 6.09 16.94
C GLY A 84 0.03 4.95 16.17
N ALA A 85 -0.59 4.02 16.90
CA ALA A 85 -1.26 2.85 16.31
C ALA A 85 -2.50 3.20 15.43
N ARG A 86 -2.90 4.48 15.39
CA ARG A 86 -3.99 4.98 14.55
C ARG A 86 -3.49 5.77 13.35
N SER A 87 -2.18 5.83 13.12
CA SER A 87 -1.64 6.47 11.93
C SER A 87 -2.22 5.80 10.69
N PRO A 88 -2.74 6.57 9.72
CA PRO A 88 -3.17 6.02 8.44
C PRO A 88 -1.99 5.76 7.51
N ALA A 89 -0.75 6.10 7.89
CA ALA A 89 0.41 6.03 7.01
C ALA A 89 0.80 4.58 6.69
N ASP A 90 0.81 4.25 5.40
CA ASP A 90 1.24 2.94 4.89
C ASP A 90 2.70 2.98 4.41
N VAL A 91 3.10 4.09 3.77
CA VAL A 91 4.45 4.30 3.25
C VAL A 91 4.98 5.64 3.72
N LEU A 92 6.23 5.64 4.20
CA LEU A 92 6.98 6.83 4.55
C LEU A 92 8.07 7.06 3.49
N MET A 93 8.07 8.22 2.85
CA MET A 93 9.05 8.57 1.83
C MET A 93 9.75 9.88 2.18
N THR A 94 11.02 9.79 2.55
CA THR A 94 11.84 10.95 2.89
C THR A 94 13.02 11.15 1.94
N VAL A 95 13.72 12.26 2.11
CA VAL A 95 14.99 12.58 1.48
C VAL A 95 16.06 12.60 2.56
N ASP A 96 17.28 12.19 2.18
CA ASP A 96 18.42 11.99 3.08
C ASP A 96 18.36 10.67 3.87
N VAL A 97 19.51 9.99 3.96
CA VAL A 97 19.61 8.70 4.65
C VAL A 97 19.50 8.86 6.17
N GLY A 98 19.94 9.99 6.72
CA GLY A 98 19.79 10.28 8.15
C GLY A 98 18.33 10.33 8.56
N ASN A 99 17.51 11.13 7.87
CA ASN A 99 16.06 11.20 8.11
C ASN A 99 15.37 9.83 7.96
N LEU A 100 15.85 9.01 7.03
CA LEU A 100 15.31 7.67 6.83
C LEU A 100 15.66 6.75 8.00
N LEU A 101 16.90 6.81 8.50
CA LEU A 101 17.33 6.04 9.67
C LEU A 101 16.61 6.52 10.94
N ASP A 102 16.34 7.82 11.10
CA ASP A 102 15.56 8.34 12.21
C ASP A 102 14.15 7.71 12.29
N LEU A 103 13.53 7.41 11.13
CA LEU A 103 12.24 6.70 11.09
C LEU A 103 12.38 5.24 11.58
N VAL A 104 13.46 4.57 11.16
CA VAL A 104 13.73 3.17 11.54
C VAL A 104 14.06 3.07 13.03
N GLU A 105 15.01 3.86 13.50
CA GLU A 105 15.40 3.95 14.92
C GLU A 105 14.26 4.46 15.79
N GLY A 106 13.41 5.30 15.20
CA GLY A 106 12.17 5.78 15.81
C GLY A 106 11.10 4.70 16.01
N GLY A 107 11.27 3.51 15.43
CA GLY A 107 10.35 2.38 15.58
C GLY A 107 9.00 2.57 14.89
N VAL A 108 8.95 3.43 13.87
CA VAL A 108 7.72 3.70 13.07
C VAL A 108 7.72 2.97 11.72
N THR A 109 8.68 2.07 11.49
CA THR A 109 8.78 1.26 10.28
C THR A 109 8.68 -0.23 10.62
N GLN A 110 8.46 -1.04 9.60
CA GLN A 110 8.48 -2.49 9.70
C GLN A 110 9.30 -3.10 8.55
N PRO A 111 9.90 -4.29 8.77
CA PRO A 111 10.66 -4.96 7.72
C PRO A 111 9.74 -5.42 6.58
N VAL A 112 10.23 -5.30 5.35
CA VAL A 112 9.56 -5.80 4.14
C VAL A 112 10.50 -6.78 3.42
N THR A 113 10.03 -8.00 3.18
CA THR A 113 10.71 -9.00 2.34
C THR A 113 10.07 -8.99 0.96
N SER A 114 10.86 -8.70 -0.07
CA SER A 114 10.36 -8.58 -1.44
C SER A 114 11.45 -8.87 -2.46
N ALA A 115 11.29 -9.95 -3.21
CA ALA A 115 12.23 -10.33 -4.27
C ALA A 115 12.38 -9.22 -5.33
N ALA A 116 11.30 -8.47 -5.62
CA ALA A 116 11.34 -7.34 -6.54
C ALA A 116 12.21 -6.19 -6.00
N LEU A 117 12.11 -5.86 -4.70
CA LEU A 117 12.93 -4.81 -4.09
C LEU A 117 14.39 -5.26 -3.93
N GLU A 118 14.62 -6.50 -3.50
CA GLU A 118 15.96 -7.05 -3.27
C GLU A 118 16.77 -7.21 -4.56
N SER A 119 16.10 -7.48 -5.69
CA SER A 119 16.73 -7.54 -7.02
C SER A 119 16.93 -6.16 -7.65
N ALA A 120 16.02 -5.22 -7.42
CA ALA A 120 16.12 -3.87 -7.99
C ALA A 120 17.09 -2.95 -7.21
N VAL A 121 17.23 -3.15 -5.90
CA VAL A 121 17.99 -2.24 -5.02
C VAL A 121 19.27 -2.94 -4.51
N PRO A 122 20.47 -2.43 -4.88
CA PRO A 122 21.74 -2.95 -4.40
C PRO A 122 21.81 -3.02 -2.86
N ALA A 123 22.51 -4.02 -2.33
CA ALA A 123 22.59 -4.27 -0.88
C ALA A 123 23.13 -3.08 -0.06
N ASN A 124 24.00 -2.25 -0.66
CA ASN A 124 24.54 -1.04 -0.03
C ASN A 124 23.57 0.15 -0.04
N LEU A 125 22.38 0.02 -0.64
CA LEU A 125 21.35 1.06 -0.77
C LEU A 125 20.00 0.61 -0.17
N ARG A 126 20.02 -0.36 0.74
CA ARG A 126 18.85 -0.83 1.49
C ARG A 126 19.25 -1.32 2.88
N GLY A 127 18.28 -1.37 3.79
CA GLY A 127 18.48 -1.95 5.12
C GLY A 127 18.73 -3.45 5.02
N ALA A 128 19.73 -3.95 5.76
CA ALA A 128 19.99 -5.40 5.84
C ALA A 128 18.85 -6.17 6.52
N ASP A 129 18.08 -5.48 7.35
CA ASP A 129 16.87 -5.94 8.04
C ASP A 129 15.58 -5.72 7.23
N GLY A 130 15.67 -5.14 6.03
CA GLY A 130 14.50 -4.86 5.17
C GLY A 130 13.62 -3.70 5.65
N GLN A 131 14.08 -2.88 6.61
CA GLN A 131 13.30 -1.75 7.13
C GLN A 131 13.16 -0.59 6.14
N TRP A 132 14.05 -0.50 5.15
CA TRP A 132 14.09 0.62 4.21
C TRP A 132 14.79 0.27 2.90
N PHE A 133 14.44 1.01 1.84
CA PHE A 133 14.97 0.85 0.48
C PHE A 133 15.18 2.22 -0.18
N ALA A 134 16.33 2.44 -0.82
CA ALA A 134 16.55 3.65 -1.60
C ALA A 134 15.79 3.62 -2.93
N LEU A 135 15.10 4.72 -3.26
CA LEU A 135 14.35 4.86 -4.52
C LEU A 135 15.07 5.74 -5.56
N SER A 136 16.03 6.55 -5.12
CA SER A 136 16.83 7.41 -5.99
C SER A 136 18.16 7.73 -5.34
N MET A 137 19.18 8.05 -6.15
CA MET A 137 20.50 8.47 -5.68
C MET A 137 20.73 9.94 -5.99
N ARG A 138 21.47 10.62 -5.12
CA ARG A 138 21.88 12.02 -5.31
C ARG A 138 23.36 12.14 -4.98
N ALA A 139 24.16 12.55 -5.95
CA ALA A 139 25.53 12.96 -5.69
C ALA A 139 25.52 14.40 -5.18
N ARG A 140 26.16 14.66 -4.03
CA ARG A 140 26.57 16.01 -3.65
C ARG A 140 27.83 16.31 -4.46
N VAL A 141 27.89 17.44 -5.15
CA VAL A 141 29.01 17.75 -6.05
C VAL A 141 29.47 19.19 -5.85
N LEU A 142 30.69 19.48 -6.28
CA LEU A 142 31.21 20.85 -6.32
C LEU A 142 30.57 21.60 -7.49
N TYR A 143 30.04 22.79 -7.21
CA TYR A 143 29.71 23.76 -8.25
C TYR A 143 30.95 24.64 -8.46
N ALA A 144 31.50 24.62 -9.67
CA ALA A 144 32.67 25.40 -10.04
C ALA A 144 32.35 26.34 -11.20
N ASP A 145 33.01 27.50 -11.24
CA ASP A 145 32.93 28.41 -12.36
C ASP A 145 33.42 27.74 -13.65
N LYS A 146 32.77 28.03 -14.79
CA LYS A 146 33.11 27.40 -16.08
C LYS A 146 34.51 27.73 -16.57
N ALA A 147 35.09 28.88 -16.17
CA ALA A 147 36.44 29.29 -16.52
C ALA A 147 37.51 28.67 -15.61
N LEU A 148 37.11 28.04 -14.49
CA LEU A 148 38.05 27.37 -13.59
C LEU A 148 38.61 26.11 -14.26
N LYS A 149 39.92 26.05 -14.43
CA LYS A 149 40.60 24.85 -14.94
C LYS A 149 40.73 23.81 -13.84
N LEU A 150 39.73 22.94 -13.72
CA LEU A 150 39.69 21.86 -12.75
C LEU A 150 39.62 20.51 -13.47
N GLY A 151 40.66 19.67 -13.32
CA GLY A 151 40.72 18.35 -13.95
C GLY A 151 40.15 17.22 -13.10
N ALA A 152 40.31 17.31 -11.78
CA ALA A 152 39.75 16.39 -10.79
C ALA A 152 39.58 17.14 -9.47
N PHE A 153 38.72 16.61 -8.60
CA PHE A 153 38.45 17.18 -7.28
C PHE A 153 38.18 16.06 -6.27
N ARG A 154 38.73 16.19 -5.06
CA ARG A 154 38.37 15.36 -3.91
C ARG A 154 37.73 16.24 -2.85
N TYR A 155 36.86 15.66 -2.01
CA TYR A 155 36.16 16.45 -0.99
C TYR A 155 37.12 17.10 0.01
N GLU A 156 38.27 16.49 0.28
CA GLU A 156 39.29 16.98 1.20
C GLU A 156 40.04 18.22 0.67
N ASP A 157 39.84 18.58 -0.59
CA ASP A 157 40.46 19.75 -1.22
C ASP A 157 39.60 21.03 -1.02
N LEU A 158 38.44 20.95 -0.34
CA LEU A 158 37.56 22.07 0.05
C LEU A 158 38.05 22.84 1.28
#